data_AF-A0A9E4LXU7-F1
#
_entry.id   AF-A0A9E4LXU7-F1
#
_cell.length_a   1.000
_cell.length_b   1.000
_cell.length_c   1.000
_cell.angle_alpha   90.00
_cell.angle_beta   90.00
_cell.angle_gamma   90.00
#
_symmetry.space_group_name_H-M   'P 1'
#
loop_
_entity.id
_entity.type
_entity.pdbx_description
1 polymer ?
#
loop_
_entity_poly.entity_id
_entity_poly.type
_entity_poly.pdbx_seq_one_letter_code
_entity_poly.pdbx_strand_id
1 'polypeptide(L)'
;MSGNTAQRDLMVLVADTEMAQTIKGLLDRPASLATALVDVNVERHPGRDSGCRIGAVDFLRPFLGRYRYALVVFDLHGSGSTSTREATQREVDANLARNGWENRGKAIVIEPELEAWVWGRSPRVADVLGWTAGYADLRRWLHSEGLWPDGEAKPPDPRTAMKKTMAKTRLRKSPRVFFDLANAVSLDKCRDPSFGDLRATLHSWFPPPPSP
;
A
#
# COMPACT_ATOMS: atom_id res chain seq x y z
N MET A 1 3.17 -35.44 -20.71
CA MET A 1 3.79 -34.18 -21.19
C MET A 1 3.22 -33.04 -20.36
N SER A 2 3.82 -32.79 -19.19
CA SER A 2 3.36 -31.71 -18.30
C SER A 2 4.00 -30.42 -18.79
N GLY A 3 3.23 -29.58 -19.48
CA GLY A 3 3.62 -28.22 -19.79
C GLY A 3 3.81 -27.47 -18.48
N ASN A 4 5.06 -27.23 -18.11
CA ASN A 4 5.42 -26.33 -17.02
C ASN A 4 5.04 -24.91 -17.45
N THR A 5 3.79 -24.50 -17.26
CA THR A 5 3.43 -23.08 -17.34
C THR A 5 4.11 -22.40 -16.16
N ALA A 6 5.21 -21.69 -16.43
CA ALA A 6 5.93 -20.94 -15.42
C ALA A 6 4.94 -20.02 -14.68
N GLN A 7 4.75 -20.31 -13.40
CA GLN A 7 3.89 -19.54 -12.51
C GLN A 7 4.46 -18.13 -12.37
N ARG A 8 3.62 -17.09 -12.50
CA ARG A 8 4.02 -15.70 -12.27
C ARG A 8 4.31 -15.44 -10.79
N ASP A 9 5.00 -14.36 -10.46
CA ASP A 9 5.45 -14.14 -9.08
C ASP A 9 4.32 -13.71 -8.14
N LEU A 10 3.65 -12.60 -8.42
CA LEU A 10 2.76 -11.97 -7.44
C LEU A 10 1.44 -11.49 -8.06
N MET A 11 0.32 -11.94 -7.46
CA MET A 11 -1.00 -11.36 -7.68
C MET A 11 -1.33 -10.42 -6.53
N VAL A 12 -1.64 -9.15 -6.80
CA VAL A 12 -2.09 -8.19 -5.80
C VAL A 12 -3.54 -7.81 -6.07
N LEU A 13 -4.39 -7.98 -5.06
CA LEU A 13 -5.76 -7.48 -5.05
C LEU A 13 -5.83 -6.23 -4.18
N VAL A 14 -6.31 -5.13 -4.74
CA VAL A 14 -6.45 -3.85 -4.03
C VAL A 14 -7.88 -3.31 -4.08
N ALA A 15 -8.22 -2.39 -3.17
CA ALA A 15 -9.55 -1.82 -3.11
C ALA A 15 -9.86 -0.86 -4.27
N ASP A 16 -8.87 -0.07 -4.71
CA ASP A 16 -9.10 0.98 -5.71
C ASP A 16 -7.88 1.30 -6.60
N THR A 17 -8.04 2.33 -7.43
CA THR A 17 -7.01 2.77 -8.37
C THR A 17 -5.85 3.49 -7.68
N GLU A 18 -6.10 4.19 -6.58
CA GLU A 18 -5.06 4.93 -5.84
C GLU A 18 -4.10 3.93 -5.20
N MET A 19 -4.61 2.90 -4.54
CA MET A 19 -3.80 1.77 -4.04
C MET A 19 -3.08 1.04 -5.17
N ALA A 20 -3.74 0.78 -6.30
CA ALA A 20 -3.12 0.10 -7.42
C ALA A 20 -1.89 0.86 -7.94
N GLN A 21 -1.99 2.19 -8.01
CA GLN A 21 -0.89 3.06 -8.41
C GLN A 21 0.23 3.09 -7.36
N THR A 22 -0.11 3.12 -6.07
CA THR A 22 0.87 3.00 -4.99
C THR A 22 1.65 1.69 -5.08
N ILE A 23 0.98 0.54 -5.12
CA ILE A 23 1.65 -0.77 -5.19
C ILE A 23 2.56 -0.88 -6.42
N LYS A 24 2.10 -0.39 -7.57
CA LYS A 24 2.92 -0.34 -8.78
C LYS A 24 4.16 0.53 -8.59
N GLY A 25 4.01 1.74 -8.05
CA GLY A 25 5.14 2.65 -7.82
C GLY A 25 6.16 2.10 -6.81
N LEU A 26 5.69 1.34 -5.80
CA LEU A 26 6.58 0.66 -4.84
C LEU A 26 7.39 -0.45 -5.50
N LEU A 27 6.74 -1.32 -6.27
CA LEU A 27 7.36 -2.48 -6.89
C LEU A 27 8.23 -2.13 -8.10
N ASP A 28 8.07 -0.93 -8.68
CA ASP A 28 8.97 -0.37 -9.70
C ASP A 28 10.36 -0.02 -9.14
N ARG A 29 10.53 -0.06 -7.80
CA ARG A 29 11.77 0.26 -7.09
C ARG A 29 12.24 -0.90 -6.19
N PRO A 30 12.63 -2.05 -6.75
CA PRO A 30 13.04 -3.23 -5.97
C PRO A 30 14.17 -2.93 -4.97
N ALA A 31 15.14 -2.10 -5.36
CA ALA A 31 16.24 -1.68 -4.47
C ALA A 31 15.76 -0.91 -3.22
N SER A 32 14.66 -0.16 -3.32
CA SER A 32 14.10 0.62 -2.20
C SER A 32 13.30 -0.25 -1.22
N LEU A 33 12.78 -1.39 -1.70
CA LEU A 33 12.14 -2.40 -0.87
C LEU A 33 13.12 -3.50 -0.39
N ALA A 34 14.35 -3.47 -0.89
CA ALA A 34 15.35 -4.53 -0.73
C ALA A 34 14.80 -5.89 -1.19
N THR A 35 14.18 -5.93 -2.37
CA THR A 35 13.64 -7.14 -2.98
C THR A 35 14.32 -7.42 -4.32
N ALA A 36 14.19 -8.65 -4.81
CA ALA A 36 14.40 -8.94 -6.23
C ALA A 36 13.35 -8.22 -7.11
N LEU A 37 13.55 -8.24 -8.43
CA LEU A 37 12.50 -7.89 -9.38
C LEU A 37 11.33 -8.89 -9.25
N VAL A 38 10.10 -8.38 -9.30
CA VAL A 38 8.87 -9.17 -9.10
C VAL A 38 7.97 -9.01 -10.32
N ASP A 39 7.60 -10.11 -10.98
CA ASP A 39 6.52 -10.11 -11.98
C ASP A 39 5.16 -9.97 -11.28
N VAL A 40 4.63 -8.75 -11.26
CA VAL A 40 3.41 -8.40 -10.52
C VAL A 40 2.22 -8.09 -11.42
N ASN A 41 1.08 -8.70 -11.09
CA ASN A 41 -0.23 -8.30 -11.58
C ASN A 41 -1.03 -7.64 -10.45
N VAL A 42 -1.65 -6.50 -10.73
CA VAL A 42 -2.48 -5.77 -9.76
C VAL A 42 -3.91 -5.66 -10.28
N GLU A 43 -4.85 -6.27 -9.57
CA GLU A 43 -6.28 -6.21 -9.83
C GLU A 43 -7.02 -5.42 -8.76
N ARG A 44 -8.18 -4.87 -9.13
CA ARG A 44 -9.05 -4.14 -8.21
C ARG A 44 -10.28 -4.97 -7.88
N HIS A 45 -10.63 -5.02 -6.60
CA HIS A 45 -11.86 -5.67 -6.19
C HIS A 45 -13.07 -4.75 -6.47
N PRO A 46 -14.14 -5.21 -7.15
CA PRO A 46 -15.30 -4.37 -7.45
C PRO A 46 -16.02 -3.87 -6.19
N GLY A 47 -16.00 -4.67 -5.12
CA GLY A 47 -16.51 -4.31 -3.80
C GLY A 47 -15.61 -3.41 -2.96
N ARG A 48 -14.49 -2.89 -3.51
CA ARG A 48 -13.52 -2.03 -2.79
C ARG A 48 -13.02 -2.67 -1.49
N ASP A 49 -12.82 -1.90 -0.43
CA ASP A 49 -12.24 -2.34 0.84
C ASP A 49 -13.04 -3.47 1.50
N SER A 50 -14.38 -3.34 1.55
CA SER A 50 -15.23 -4.40 2.11
C SER A 50 -15.14 -5.68 1.27
N GLY A 51 -15.09 -5.54 -0.05
CA GLY A 51 -14.87 -6.64 -0.98
C GLY A 51 -13.50 -7.29 -0.84
N CYS A 52 -12.43 -6.53 -0.63
CA CYS A 52 -11.11 -7.09 -0.31
C CYS A 52 -11.14 -7.89 1.00
N ARG A 53 -11.85 -7.42 2.03
CA ARG A 53 -11.96 -8.14 3.30
C ARG A 53 -12.75 -9.44 3.16
N ILE A 54 -13.97 -9.37 2.62
CA ILE A 54 -14.91 -10.51 2.65
C ILE A 54 -14.85 -11.41 1.41
N GLY A 55 -14.44 -10.85 0.27
CA GLY A 55 -14.52 -11.49 -1.06
C GLY A 55 -13.18 -11.81 -1.71
N ALA A 56 -12.04 -11.48 -1.08
CA ALA A 56 -10.73 -11.72 -1.68
C ALA A 56 -10.48 -13.19 -2.04
N VAL A 57 -10.96 -14.12 -1.22
CA VAL A 57 -10.81 -15.56 -1.48
C VAL A 57 -11.49 -15.96 -2.79
N ASP A 58 -12.76 -15.57 -2.98
CA ASP A 58 -13.51 -15.92 -4.18
C ASP A 58 -12.90 -15.25 -5.41
N PHE A 59 -12.45 -14.00 -5.27
CA PHE A 59 -11.75 -13.28 -6.33
C PHE A 59 -10.45 -13.96 -6.72
N LEU A 60 -9.66 -14.41 -5.73
CA LEU A 60 -8.32 -14.96 -5.96
C LEU A 60 -8.32 -16.43 -6.39
N ARG A 61 -9.44 -17.15 -6.23
CA ARG A 61 -9.56 -18.58 -6.57
C ARG A 61 -9.12 -18.92 -8.01
N PRO A 62 -9.49 -18.17 -9.06
CA PRO A 62 -9.07 -18.47 -10.44
C PRO A 62 -7.57 -18.28 -10.70
N PHE A 63 -6.85 -17.67 -9.76
CA PHE A 63 -5.42 -17.39 -9.85
C PHE A 63 -4.58 -18.43 -9.10
N LEU A 64 -5.22 -19.38 -8.42
CA LEU A 64 -4.56 -20.55 -7.82
C LEU A 64 -3.78 -21.32 -8.91
N GLY A 65 -2.52 -21.64 -8.62
CA GLY A 65 -1.61 -22.31 -9.56
C GLY A 65 -1.05 -21.41 -10.68
N ARG A 66 -1.52 -20.17 -10.83
CA ARG A 66 -1.00 -19.20 -11.82
C ARG A 66 0.00 -18.21 -11.23
N TYR A 67 -0.10 -17.94 -9.92
CA TYR A 67 0.78 -17.02 -9.19
C TYR A 67 1.38 -17.67 -7.95
N ARG A 68 2.67 -17.44 -7.71
CA ARG A 68 3.42 -18.01 -6.58
C ARG A 68 2.90 -17.46 -5.26
N TYR A 69 2.60 -16.16 -5.22
CA TYR A 69 2.07 -15.47 -4.05
C TYR A 69 0.83 -14.62 -4.38
N ALA A 70 0.00 -14.38 -3.37
CA ALA A 70 -1.13 -13.47 -3.43
C ALA A 70 -1.08 -12.46 -2.27
N LEU A 71 -1.29 -11.19 -2.58
CA LEU A 71 -1.34 -10.10 -1.62
C LEU A 71 -2.70 -9.40 -1.71
N VAL A 72 -3.33 -9.13 -0.58
CA VAL A 72 -4.58 -8.34 -0.51
C VAL A 72 -4.28 -7.06 0.25
N VAL A 73 -4.56 -5.90 -0.32
CA VAL A 73 -4.28 -4.60 0.31
C VAL A 73 -5.53 -3.73 0.32
N PHE A 74 -5.91 -3.23 1.48
CA PHE A 74 -7.11 -2.38 1.64
C PHE A 74 -7.04 -1.52 2.90
N ASP A 75 -7.88 -0.48 2.95
CA ASP A 75 -8.00 0.40 4.11
C ASP A 75 -8.89 -0.26 5.18
N LEU A 76 -8.52 -0.13 6.46
CA LEU A 76 -9.41 -0.56 7.53
C LEU A 76 -10.69 0.27 7.51
N HIS A 77 -10.57 1.58 7.30
CA HIS A 77 -11.71 2.46 7.09
C HIS A 77 -12.44 2.10 5.79
N GLY A 78 -13.75 1.88 5.87
CA GLY A 78 -14.55 1.45 4.70
C GLY A 78 -14.58 -0.06 4.46
N SER A 79 -13.76 -0.85 5.17
CA SER A 79 -13.79 -2.33 5.08
C SER A 79 -15.03 -2.98 5.73
N GLY A 80 -15.77 -2.22 6.55
CA GLY A 80 -16.86 -2.73 7.37
C GLY A 80 -16.39 -3.59 8.55
N SER A 81 -15.09 -3.62 8.87
CA SER A 81 -14.60 -4.23 10.10
C SER A 81 -14.86 -3.34 11.31
N THR A 82 -15.28 -3.94 12.42
CA THR A 82 -15.37 -3.31 13.75
C THR A 82 -14.22 -3.73 14.67
N SER A 83 -13.29 -4.55 14.15
CA SER A 83 -12.12 -5.06 14.88
C SER A 83 -10.89 -4.21 14.61
N THR A 84 -9.81 -4.45 15.36
CA THR A 84 -8.53 -3.77 15.11
C THR A 84 -7.96 -4.16 13.75
N ARG A 85 -7.01 -3.35 13.24
CA ARG A 85 -6.23 -3.65 12.04
C ARG A 85 -5.64 -5.06 12.08
N GLU A 86 -5.00 -5.45 13.19
CA GLU A 86 -4.33 -6.75 13.34
C GLU A 86 -5.32 -7.91 13.31
N ALA A 87 -6.46 -7.77 13.99
CA ALA A 87 -7.50 -8.79 14.01
C ALA A 87 -8.12 -8.96 12.61
N THR A 88 -8.39 -7.86 11.93
CA THR A 88 -8.90 -7.86 10.54
C THR A 88 -7.90 -8.50 9.58
N GLN A 89 -6.61 -8.18 9.72
CA GLN A 89 -5.56 -8.79 8.91
C GLN A 89 -5.47 -10.31 9.13
N ARG A 90 -5.51 -10.76 10.39
CA ARG A 90 -5.49 -12.20 10.74
C ARG A 90 -6.73 -12.94 10.22
N GLU A 91 -7.90 -12.30 10.24
CA GLU A 91 -9.13 -12.85 9.67
C GLU A 91 -8.94 -13.16 8.18
N VAL A 92 -8.45 -12.19 7.41
CA VAL A 92 -8.22 -12.36 5.96
C VAL A 92 -7.09 -13.34 5.69
N ASP A 93 -5.97 -13.29 6.43
CA ASP A 93 -4.86 -14.26 6.33
C ASP A 93 -5.36 -15.70 6.53
N ALA A 94 -6.15 -15.95 7.58
CA ALA A 94 -6.71 -17.28 7.86
C ALA A 94 -7.69 -17.74 6.76
N ASN A 95 -8.44 -16.81 6.17
CA ASN A 95 -9.33 -17.11 5.05
C ASN A 95 -8.55 -17.47 3.78
N LEU A 96 -7.50 -16.72 3.44
CA LEU A 96 -6.61 -17.03 2.32
C LEU A 96 -5.97 -18.41 2.52
N ALA A 97 -5.44 -18.67 3.71
CA ALA A 97 -4.76 -19.92 4.03
C ALA A 97 -5.67 -21.14 3.86
N ARG A 98 -6.90 -21.08 4.40
CA ARG A 98 -7.89 -22.16 4.29
C ARG A 98 -8.37 -22.40 2.85
N ASN A 99 -8.11 -21.48 1.92
CA ASN A 99 -8.61 -21.53 0.55
C ASN A 99 -7.50 -21.63 -0.50
N GLY A 100 -6.41 -22.34 -0.18
CA GLY A 100 -5.37 -22.72 -1.13
C GLY A 100 -4.22 -21.73 -1.27
N TRP A 101 -4.21 -20.65 -0.47
CA TRP A 101 -3.09 -19.72 -0.38
C TRP A 101 -2.20 -19.93 0.85
N GLU A 102 -2.35 -21.02 1.61
CA GLU A 102 -1.65 -21.36 2.87
C GLU A 102 -0.60 -20.32 3.35
N ASN A 103 0.69 -20.54 3.09
CA ASN A 103 1.80 -19.67 3.46
C ASN A 103 2.21 -18.71 2.34
N ARG A 104 1.35 -18.58 1.32
CA ARG A 104 1.60 -17.87 0.06
C ARG A 104 0.60 -16.73 -0.17
N GLY A 105 -0.30 -16.51 0.78
CA GLY A 105 -1.29 -15.44 0.80
C GLY A 105 -1.06 -14.52 1.98
N LYS A 106 -1.18 -13.21 1.77
CA LYS A 106 -1.07 -12.22 2.85
C LYS A 106 -2.05 -11.07 2.64
N ALA A 107 -2.69 -10.62 3.71
CA ALA A 107 -3.39 -9.35 3.78
C ALA A 107 -2.51 -8.27 4.40
N ILE A 108 -2.62 -7.05 3.87
CA ILE A 108 -2.06 -5.81 4.41
C ILE A 108 -3.22 -4.85 4.61
N VAL A 109 -3.57 -4.64 5.87
CA VAL A 109 -4.65 -3.71 6.25
C VAL A 109 -4.03 -2.39 6.68
N ILE A 110 -4.38 -1.31 5.99
CA ILE A 110 -3.83 0.03 6.24
C ILE A 110 -4.71 0.77 7.26
N GLU A 111 -4.09 1.43 8.24
CA GLU A 111 -4.80 2.18 9.28
C GLU A 111 -4.33 3.65 9.38
N PRO A 112 -5.26 4.63 9.29
CA PRO A 112 -6.68 4.43 8.93
C PRO A 112 -6.88 4.10 7.44
N GLU A 113 -5.98 4.61 6.58
CA GLU A 113 -6.11 4.61 5.13
C GLU A 113 -4.75 4.84 4.42
N LEU A 114 -4.69 4.61 3.10
CA LEU A 114 -3.49 4.68 2.26
C LEU A 114 -2.62 5.94 2.45
N GLU A 115 -3.23 7.12 2.57
CA GLU A 115 -2.52 8.39 2.72
C GLU A 115 -1.62 8.42 3.97
N ALA A 116 -1.85 7.54 4.94
CA ALA A 116 -0.95 7.35 6.08
C ALA A 116 0.51 7.10 5.66
N TRP A 117 0.74 6.38 4.56
CA TRP A 117 2.08 6.07 4.06
C TRP A 117 2.78 7.28 3.45
N VAL A 118 2.00 8.25 2.94
CA VAL A 118 2.51 9.45 2.27
C VAL A 118 3.26 10.35 3.26
N TRP A 119 2.74 10.48 4.47
CA TRP A 119 3.26 11.41 5.48
C TRP A 119 4.51 10.92 6.22
N GLY A 120 5.17 9.87 5.71
CA GLY A 120 6.53 9.52 6.12
C GLY A 120 7.47 10.72 5.94
N ARG A 121 8.56 10.79 6.73
CA ARG A 121 9.51 11.94 6.77
C ARG A 121 10.38 12.05 5.50
N SER A 122 9.78 12.04 4.31
CA SER A 122 10.46 12.26 3.04
C SER A 122 10.23 13.69 2.56
N PRO A 123 11.29 14.46 2.27
CA PRO A 123 11.13 15.82 1.77
C PRO A 123 10.40 15.87 0.41
N ARG A 124 10.46 14.79 -0.37
CA ARG A 124 9.84 14.67 -1.70
C ARG A 124 8.31 14.70 -1.68
N VAL A 125 7.68 14.48 -0.52
CA VAL A 125 6.22 14.59 -0.38
C VAL A 125 5.75 15.99 -0.76
N ALA A 126 6.48 17.02 -0.32
CA ALA A 126 6.17 18.40 -0.65
C ALA A 126 6.24 18.63 -2.16
N ASP A 127 7.33 18.18 -2.79
CA ASP A 127 7.56 18.36 -4.23
C ASP A 127 6.44 17.71 -5.07
N VAL A 128 6.09 16.45 -4.76
CA VAL A 128 5.04 15.72 -5.50
C VAL A 128 3.66 16.34 -5.27
N LEU A 129 3.39 16.88 -4.09
CA LEU A 129 2.15 17.61 -3.80
C LEU A 129 2.15 19.04 -4.35
N GLY A 130 3.22 19.47 -5.04
CA GLY A 130 3.34 20.81 -5.64
C GLY A 130 3.65 21.91 -4.62
N TRP A 131 4.15 21.56 -3.44
CA TRP A 131 4.51 22.50 -2.39
C TRP A 131 5.97 22.96 -2.51
N THR A 132 6.18 24.06 -3.21
CA THR A 132 7.53 24.55 -3.58
C THR A 132 8.35 25.10 -2.41
N ALA A 133 7.71 25.50 -1.31
CA ALA A 133 8.39 26.00 -0.11
C ALA A 133 9.01 24.88 0.77
N GLY A 134 8.85 23.61 0.35
CA GLY A 134 9.44 22.45 1.00
C GLY A 134 8.62 21.87 2.16
N TYR A 135 9.06 20.70 2.64
CA TYR A 135 8.30 19.87 3.59
C TYR A 135 8.10 20.50 4.97
N ALA A 136 9.10 21.20 5.49
CA ALA A 136 8.97 21.90 6.78
C ALA A 136 7.90 22.99 6.73
N ASP A 137 7.78 23.67 5.59
CA ASP A 137 6.77 24.69 5.38
C ASP A 137 5.37 24.09 5.21
N LEU A 138 5.25 23.02 4.43
CA LEU A 138 4.01 22.24 4.32
C LEU A 138 3.50 21.80 5.70
N ARG A 139 4.39 21.27 6.55
CA ARG A 139 4.02 20.86 7.91
C ARG A 139 3.54 22.04 8.76
N ARG A 140 4.24 23.18 8.73
CA ARG A 140 3.80 24.39 9.45
C ARG A 140 2.44 24.87 8.97
N TRP A 141 2.20 24.84 7.66
CA TRP A 141 0.90 25.22 7.11
C TRP A 141 -0.19 24.25 7.58
N LEU A 142 0.02 22.93 7.48
CA LEU A 142 -0.95 21.94 7.98
C LEU A 142 -1.22 22.06 9.49
N HIS A 143 -0.20 22.42 10.28
CA HIS A 143 -0.37 22.76 11.69
C HIS A 143 -1.26 24.01 11.87
N SER A 144 -1.01 25.09 11.12
CA SER A 144 -1.83 26.30 11.17
C SER A 144 -3.29 26.07 10.72
N GLU A 145 -3.52 25.05 9.89
CA GLU A 145 -4.84 24.62 9.45
C GLU A 145 -5.52 23.65 10.43
N GLY A 146 -4.88 23.32 11.56
CA GLY A 146 -5.39 22.39 12.58
C GLY A 146 -5.35 20.92 12.16
N LEU A 147 -4.64 20.57 11.08
CA LEU A 147 -4.62 19.22 10.51
C LEU A 147 -3.40 18.39 10.92
N TRP A 148 -2.34 19.03 11.42
CA TRP A 148 -1.15 18.34 11.89
C TRP A 148 -0.67 18.93 13.22
N PRO A 149 -1.20 18.44 14.35
CA PRO A 149 -0.80 18.89 15.68
C PRO A 149 0.70 18.66 15.95
N ASP A 150 1.25 19.47 16.85
CA ASP A 150 2.61 19.27 17.34
C ASP A 150 2.74 17.93 18.08
N GLY A 151 3.93 17.32 17.99
CA GLY A 151 4.22 15.99 18.56
C GLY A 151 3.77 14.82 17.68
N GLU A 152 2.82 15.01 16.77
CA GLU A 152 2.35 13.94 15.88
C GLU A 152 3.33 13.64 14.75
N ALA A 153 3.59 12.34 14.53
CA ALA A 153 4.51 11.87 13.49
C ALA A 153 3.92 12.01 12.08
N LYS A 154 2.59 11.97 11.95
CA LYS A 154 1.78 12.14 10.73
C LYS A 154 0.46 12.83 11.08
N PRO A 155 -0.29 13.41 10.12
CA PRO A 155 -1.62 13.95 10.38
C PRO A 155 -2.56 12.89 10.96
N PRO A 156 -3.40 13.21 11.96
CA PRO A 156 -4.42 12.28 12.48
C PRO A 156 -5.46 11.88 11.43
N ASP A 157 -5.74 12.77 10.47
CA ASP A 157 -6.55 12.50 9.28
C ASP A 157 -5.68 12.70 8.01
N PRO A 158 -4.95 11.66 7.58
CA PRO A 158 -4.03 11.70 6.44
C PRO A 158 -4.69 12.12 5.12
N ARG A 159 -5.90 11.63 4.84
CA ARG A 159 -6.63 11.94 3.61
C ARG A 159 -7.10 13.38 3.58
N THR A 160 -7.61 13.91 4.69
CA THR A 160 -8.01 15.33 4.75
C THR A 160 -6.81 16.24 4.59
N ALA A 161 -5.68 15.93 5.24
CA ALA A 161 -4.43 16.66 5.06
C ALA A 161 -3.97 16.66 3.59
N MET A 162 -4.04 15.51 2.92
CA MET A 162 -3.60 15.40 1.51
C MET A 162 -4.54 16.17 0.59
N LYS A 163 -5.85 16.00 0.75
CA LYS A 163 -6.87 16.74 -0.02
C LYS A 163 -6.72 18.25 0.13
N LYS A 164 -6.53 18.76 1.36
CA LYS A 164 -6.38 20.20 1.60
C LYS A 164 -5.09 20.73 0.98
N THR A 165 -3.99 19.96 1.06
CA THR A 165 -2.72 20.30 0.42
C THR A 165 -2.88 20.40 -1.09
N MET A 166 -3.47 19.39 -1.74
CA MET A 166 -3.70 19.37 -3.19
C MET A 166 -4.60 20.53 -3.64
N ALA A 167 -5.63 20.86 -2.86
CA ALA A 167 -6.49 22.01 -3.14
C ALA A 167 -5.71 23.34 -3.06
N LYS A 168 -4.84 23.50 -2.04
CA LYS A 168 -4.01 24.69 -1.85
C LYS A 168 -2.99 24.87 -2.98
N THR A 169 -2.36 23.79 -3.44
CA THR A 169 -1.38 23.81 -4.54
C THR A 169 -2.03 23.74 -5.92
N ARG A 170 -3.36 23.60 -5.99
CA ARG A 170 -4.14 23.37 -7.22
C ARG A 170 -3.66 22.13 -7.99
N LEU A 171 -3.07 21.17 -7.29
CA LEU A 171 -2.68 19.89 -7.88
C LEU A 171 -3.95 19.12 -8.24
N ARG A 172 -4.09 18.79 -9.54
CA ARG A 172 -5.24 18.02 -10.02
C ARG A 172 -5.27 16.65 -9.34
N LYS A 173 -6.43 16.28 -8.79
CA LYS A 173 -6.63 14.92 -8.27
C LYS A 173 -6.48 13.91 -9.40
N SER A 174 -5.49 13.03 -9.27
CA SER A 174 -5.22 11.94 -10.21
C SER A 174 -4.61 10.77 -9.44
N PRO A 175 -5.01 9.51 -9.75
CA PRO A 175 -4.35 8.33 -9.20
C PRO A 175 -2.84 8.30 -9.48
N ARG A 176 -2.39 8.99 -10.53
CA ARG A 176 -0.96 9.11 -10.86
C ARG A 176 -0.13 9.75 -9.73
N VAL A 177 -0.73 10.65 -8.94
CA VAL A 177 -0.06 11.26 -7.78
C VAL A 177 0.37 10.18 -6.78
N PHE A 178 -0.42 9.11 -6.60
CA PHE A 178 -0.06 8.00 -5.71
C PHE A 178 1.09 7.16 -6.25
N PHE A 179 1.15 6.94 -7.57
CA PHE A 179 2.31 6.32 -8.21
C PHE A 179 3.56 7.19 -8.02
N ASP A 180 3.46 8.49 -8.30
CA ASP A 180 4.60 9.40 -8.18
C ASP A 180 5.06 9.54 -6.72
N LEU A 181 4.14 9.52 -5.75
CA LEU A 181 4.47 9.48 -4.32
C LEU A 181 5.18 8.18 -3.97
N ALA A 182 4.63 7.02 -4.32
CA ALA A 182 5.27 5.72 -4.06
C ALA A 182 6.64 5.59 -4.72
N ASN A 183 6.79 6.16 -5.93
CA ASN A 183 8.01 6.10 -6.71
C ASN A 183 9.03 7.19 -6.31
N ALA A 184 8.63 8.32 -5.72
CA ALA A 184 9.56 9.38 -5.31
C ALA A 184 9.93 9.30 -3.83
N VAL A 185 8.96 9.04 -2.96
CA VAL A 185 9.11 9.09 -1.51
C VAL A 185 9.97 7.91 -1.06
N SER A 186 11.06 8.20 -0.36
CA SER A 186 11.81 7.15 0.32
C SER A 186 11.01 6.66 1.52
N LEU A 187 10.58 5.40 1.48
CA LEU A 187 9.83 4.76 2.56
C LEU A 187 10.73 3.95 3.50
N ASP A 188 12.06 4.06 3.34
CA ASP A 188 13.07 3.51 4.25
C ASP A 188 12.81 3.90 5.72
N LYS A 189 12.30 5.12 5.94
CA LYS A 189 11.95 5.68 7.25
C LYS A 189 10.44 5.69 7.53
N CYS A 190 9.63 5.05 6.69
CA CYS A 190 8.21 4.87 6.98
C CYS A 190 8.09 3.94 8.19
N ARG A 191 7.51 4.45 9.29
CA ARG A 191 7.29 3.70 10.52
C ARG A 191 5.85 3.19 10.64
N ASP A 192 5.08 3.29 9.56
CA ASP A 192 3.71 2.82 9.57
C ASP A 192 3.68 1.29 9.70
N PRO A 193 2.93 0.72 10.67
CA PRO A 193 2.88 -0.72 10.88
C PRO A 193 2.48 -1.51 9.63
N SER A 194 1.50 -1.01 8.87
CA SER A 194 1.01 -1.69 7.67
C SER A 194 2.04 -1.67 6.52
N PHE A 195 2.82 -0.59 6.41
CA PHE A 195 3.95 -0.54 5.48
C PHE A 195 5.09 -1.48 5.91
N GLY A 196 5.34 -1.58 7.21
CA GLY A 196 6.28 -2.54 7.79
C GLY A 196 5.90 -3.99 7.44
N ASP A 197 4.63 -4.34 7.63
CA ASP A 197 4.07 -5.65 7.27
C ASP A 197 4.24 -5.94 5.77
N LEU A 198 3.97 -4.96 4.91
CA LEU A 198 4.14 -5.08 3.45
C LEU A 198 5.61 -5.37 3.11
N ARG A 199 6.52 -4.54 3.61
CA ARG A 199 7.96 -4.66 3.33
C ARG A 199 8.52 -6.00 3.81
N ALA A 200 8.17 -6.42 5.03
CA ALA A 200 8.60 -7.70 5.58
C ALA A 200 8.10 -8.88 4.73
N THR A 201 6.84 -8.81 4.28
CA THR A 201 6.23 -9.83 3.42
C THR A 201 6.95 -9.91 2.07
N LEU A 202 7.13 -8.78 1.39
CA LEU A 202 7.78 -8.74 0.07
C LEU A 202 9.25 -9.17 0.16
N HIS A 203 9.98 -8.75 1.20
CA HIS A 203 11.37 -9.17 1.42
C HIS A 203 11.47 -10.68 1.69
N SER A 204 10.52 -11.25 2.45
CA SER A 204 10.47 -12.70 2.70
C SER A 204 10.19 -13.51 1.43
N TRP A 205 9.26 -13.03 0.59
CA TRP A 205 8.88 -13.71 -0.64
C TRP A 205 9.88 -13.53 -1.79
N PHE A 206 10.54 -12.37 -1.84
CA PHE A 206 11.43 -11.96 -2.93
C PHE A 206 12.72 -11.36 -2.37
N PRO A 207 13.56 -12.15 -1.68
CA PRO A 207 14.80 -11.64 -1.11
C PRO A 207 15.69 -11.04 -2.20
N PRO A 208 16.49 -10.01 -1.88
CA PRO A 208 17.38 -9.40 -2.85
C PRO A 208 18.44 -10.42 -3.28
N PRO A 209 18.95 -10.32 -4.52
CA PRO A 209 20.05 -11.17 -4.94
C PRO A 209 21.24 -11.03 -3.98
N PRO A 210 21.99 -12.11 -3.71
CA PRO A 210 23.17 -12.03 -2.85
C PRO A 210 24.13 -10.97 -3.39
N SER A 211 24.64 -10.11 -2.50
CA SER A 211 25.72 -9.19 -2.85
C SER A 211 26.91 -9.99 -3.37
N PRO A 212 27.58 -9.53 -4.44
CA PRO A 212 28.78 -10.19 -4.95
C PRO A 212 29.92 -10.22 -3.93
#